data_AF-A0A8J3I845-F1
#
_entry.id   AF-A0A8J3I845-F1
#
_cell.length_a   1.000
_cell.length_b   1.000
_cell.length_c   1.000
_cell.angle_alpha   90.00
_cell.angle_beta   90.00
_cell.angle_gamma   90.00
#
_symmetry.space_group_name_H-M   'P 1'
#
loop_
_entity.id
_entity.type
_entity.pdbx_description
1 polymer ?
#
loop_
_entity_poly.entity_id
_entity_poly.type
_entity_poly.pdbx_seq_one_letter_code
_entity_poly.pdbx_strand_id
1 'polypeptide(L)'
;MHLIESCEPHLPLLITHVETTSAPVSDDAMTATIHAKLDRKALLPAEHIVDTGYVDAKFLVESQRDYQLELVGPTRKNSHWQATQHTGFDVDHFLIDWERQQATWTAGSHK
;
A
#
# COMPACT_ATOMS: atom_id res chain seq x y z
N MET A 1 1.32 15.49 -8.35
CA MET A 1 2.73 15.30 -8.76
C MET A 1 3.31 14.29 -7.80
N HIS A 2 4.01 13.28 -8.32
CA HIS A 2 4.54 12.15 -7.56
C HIS A 2 6.05 12.09 -7.81
N LEU A 3 6.82 11.97 -6.73
CA LEU A 3 8.28 11.95 -6.76
C LEU A 3 8.75 10.62 -6.19
N ILE A 4 9.64 9.93 -6.92
CA ILE A 4 10.32 8.74 -6.41
C ILE A 4 11.79 9.06 -6.27
N GLU A 5 12.34 8.73 -5.11
CA GLU A 5 13.74 8.91 -4.78
C GLU A 5 14.36 7.64 -4.19
N SER A 6 15.68 7.49 -4.33
CA SER A 6 16.45 6.51 -3.57
C SER A 6 16.68 7.00 -2.14
N CYS A 7 16.71 6.10 -1.16
CA CYS A 7 16.90 6.43 0.25
C CYS A 7 18.01 5.62 0.96
N GLU A 8 18.96 5.08 0.20
CA GLU A 8 20.06 4.27 0.74
C GLU A 8 20.96 5.07 1.70
N PRO A 9 21.21 4.61 2.95
CA PRO A 9 21.84 5.42 4.01
C PRO A 9 23.22 6.02 3.69
N HIS A 10 23.97 5.40 2.77
CA HIS A 10 25.35 5.79 2.44
C HIS A 10 25.51 6.33 1.01
N LEU A 11 24.40 6.54 0.31
CA LEU A 11 24.37 7.07 -1.05
C LEU A 11 23.62 8.40 -1.07
N PRO A 12 23.88 9.25 -2.07
CA PRO A 12 23.07 10.44 -2.26
C PRO A 12 21.60 10.06 -2.53
N LEU A 13 20.68 10.91 -2.06
CA LEU A 13 19.27 10.83 -2.46
C LEU A 13 19.16 11.24 -3.92
N LEU A 14 18.69 10.33 -4.77
CA LEU A 14 18.51 10.57 -6.20
C LEU A 14 17.04 10.44 -6.56
N ILE A 15 16.51 11.48 -7.21
CA ILE A 15 15.19 11.40 -7.84
C ILE A 15 15.29 10.47 -9.06
N THR A 16 14.66 9.30 -8.97
CA THR A 16 14.65 8.30 -10.04
C THR A 16 13.44 8.44 -10.97
N HIS A 17 12.36 9.05 -10.47
CA HIS A 17 11.15 9.26 -11.26
C HIS A 17 10.36 10.50 -10.82
N VAL A 18 9.79 11.19 -11.79
CA VAL A 18 8.81 12.27 -11.59
C VAL A 18 7.61 11.97 -12.45
N GLU A 19 6.44 11.96 -11.85
CA GLU A 19 5.17 11.79 -12.54
C GLU A 19 4.25 12.97 -12.25
N THR A 20 3.71 13.57 -13.30
CA THR A 20 2.68 14.61 -13.18
C THR A 20 1.36 14.06 -13.68
N THR A 21 0.35 14.12 -12.81
CA THR A 21 -1.04 13.76 -13.15
C THR A 21 -1.94 14.96 -12.94
N SER A 22 -3.11 14.92 -13.58
CA SER A 22 -4.16 15.91 -13.35
C SER A 22 -4.70 15.79 -11.92
N ALA A 23 -5.05 16.90 -11.30
CA ALA A 23 -5.47 16.97 -9.90
C ALA A 23 -6.57 15.98 -9.43
N PRO A 24 -7.59 15.60 -10.23
CA PRO A 24 -8.65 14.69 -9.76
C PRO A 24 -8.23 13.22 -9.71
N VAL A 25 -7.05 12.86 -10.23
CA VAL A 25 -6.55 11.48 -10.11
C VAL A 25 -6.02 11.27 -8.69
N SER A 26 -6.57 10.28 -8.00
CA SER A 26 -6.14 9.94 -6.65
C SER A 26 -4.75 9.29 -6.65
N ASP A 27 -4.01 9.44 -5.56
CA ASP A 27 -2.62 9.00 -5.45
C ASP A 27 -2.48 7.46 -5.52
N ASP A 28 -3.43 6.72 -4.96
CA ASP A 28 -3.51 5.24 -5.03
C ASP A 28 -3.56 4.73 -6.47
N ALA A 29 -4.32 5.41 -7.34
CA ALA A 29 -4.41 5.07 -8.76
C ALA A 29 -3.06 5.23 -9.50
N MET A 30 -2.10 5.94 -8.90
CA MET A 30 -0.78 6.17 -9.49
C MET A 30 0.26 5.12 -9.11
N THR A 31 0.07 4.36 -8.02
CA THR A 31 1.03 3.33 -7.56
C THR A 31 1.38 2.33 -8.67
N ALA A 32 0.37 1.69 -9.27
CA ALA A 32 0.58 0.74 -10.36
C ALA A 32 1.20 1.39 -11.62
N THR A 33 0.83 2.64 -11.91
CA THR A 33 1.40 3.41 -13.03
C THR A 33 2.88 3.69 -12.81
N ILE A 34 3.28 4.04 -11.59
CA ILE A 34 4.65 4.27 -11.19
C ILE A 34 5.47 2.98 -11.32
N HIS A 35 4.99 1.85 -10.81
CA HIS A 35 5.69 0.56 -10.93
C HIS A 35 5.92 0.17 -12.40
N ALA A 36 4.89 0.26 -13.25
CA ALA A 36 5.03 0.00 -14.68
C ALA A 36 6.02 0.94 -15.38
N LYS A 37 6.20 2.16 -14.88
CA LYS A 37 7.17 3.13 -15.42
C LYS A 37 8.59 2.86 -14.92
N LEU A 38 8.76 2.44 -13.67
CA LEU A 38 10.05 2.05 -13.11
C LEU A 38 10.56 0.76 -13.74
N ASP A 39 9.69 -0.22 -13.95
CA ASP A 39 10.02 -1.48 -14.64
C ASP A 39 10.57 -1.24 -16.05
N ARG A 40 9.86 -0.42 -16.85
CA ARG A 40 10.32 -0.02 -18.20
C ARG A 40 11.66 0.71 -18.20
N LYS A 41 12.05 1.34 -17.09
CA LYS A 41 13.35 2.01 -16.93
C LYS A 41 14.42 1.09 -16.34
N ALA A 42 14.09 -0.15 -15.97
CA ALA A 42 14.92 -1.04 -15.16
C ALA A 42 15.37 -0.38 -13.83
N LEU A 43 14.45 0.33 -13.17
CA LEU A 43 14.66 1.05 -11.91
C LEU A 43 13.66 0.63 -10.83
N LEU A 44 13.15 -0.60 -10.88
CA LEU A 44 12.33 -1.12 -9.78
C LEU A 44 13.18 -1.25 -8.51
N PRO A 45 12.73 -0.69 -7.38
CA PRO A 45 13.37 -0.96 -6.10
C PRO A 45 12.94 -2.34 -5.57
N ALA A 46 13.70 -2.87 -4.62
CA ALA A 46 13.26 -4.03 -3.84
C ALA A 46 12.09 -3.66 -2.91
N GLU A 47 12.17 -2.48 -2.29
CA GLU A 47 11.15 -1.91 -1.41
C GLU A 47 10.72 -0.53 -1.92
N HIS A 48 9.42 -0.29 -2.03
CA HIS A 48 8.88 1.03 -2.33
C HIS A 48 8.13 1.56 -1.12
N ILE A 49 8.77 2.50 -0.42
CA ILE A 49 8.21 3.15 0.76
C ILE A 49 7.32 4.30 0.31
N VAL A 50 6.04 4.27 0.69
CA VAL A 50 5.03 5.24 0.26
C VAL A 50 4.19 5.75 1.43
N ASP A 51 3.54 6.89 1.26
CA ASP A 51 2.57 7.40 2.23
C ASP A 51 1.20 6.70 2.11
N THR A 52 0.35 6.93 3.12
CA THR A 52 -1.01 6.37 3.24
C THR A 52 -1.90 6.59 2.00
N GLY A 53 -1.66 7.65 1.23
CA GLY A 53 -2.38 7.99 0.01
C GLY A 53 -2.19 6.95 -1.09
N TYR A 54 -1.01 6.32 -1.15
CA TYR A 54 -0.61 5.34 -2.18
C TYR A 54 -0.81 3.87 -1.77
N VAL A 55 -1.19 3.61 -0.51
CA VAL A 55 -1.41 2.26 0.02
C VAL A 55 -2.88 1.85 -0.16
N ASP A 56 -3.11 0.78 -0.91
CA ASP A 56 -4.35 0.01 -0.98
C ASP A 56 -4.02 -1.49 -0.87
N ALA A 57 -4.89 -2.26 -0.23
CA ALA A 57 -4.69 -3.70 -0.04
C ALA A 57 -4.48 -4.46 -1.35
N LYS A 58 -5.16 -4.04 -2.42
CA LYS A 58 -4.96 -4.58 -3.77
C LYS A 58 -3.52 -4.39 -4.23
N PHE A 59 -2.95 -3.20 -4.04
CA PHE A 59 -1.60 -2.88 -4.52
C PHE A 59 -0.50 -3.57 -3.71
N LEU A 60 -0.71 -3.88 -2.43
CA LEU A 60 0.24 -4.70 -1.66
C LEU A 60 0.46 -6.07 -2.33
N VAL A 61 -0.63 -6.70 -2.81
CA VAL A 61 -0.57 -8.01 -3.47
C VAL A 61 -0.06 -7.90 -4.90
N GLU A 62 -0.58 -6.95 -5.67
CA GLU A 62 -0.21 -6.79 -7.08
C GLU A 62 1.25 -6.38 -7.26
N SER A 63 1.79 -5.51 -6.39
CA SER A 63 3.21 -5.11 -6.42
C SER A 63 4.14 -6.31 -6.33
N GLN A 64 3.89 -7.19 -5.35
CA GLN A 64 4.71 -8.38 -5.15
C GLN A 64 4.53 -9.40 -6.28
N ARG A 65 3.28 -9.61 -6.73
CA ARG A 65 2.96 -10.60 -7.78
C ARG A 65 3.54 -10.21 -9.14
N ASP A 66 3.35 -8.96 -9.54
CA ASP A 66 3.58 -8.51 -10.91
C ASP A 66 4.98 -7.91 -11.12
N TYR A 67 5.59 -7.34 -10.07
CA TYR A 67 6.88 -6.65 -10.16
C TYR A 67 7.93 -7.17 -9.17
N GLN A 68 7.58 -8.15 -8.32
CA GLN A 68 8.46 -8.69 -7.28
C GLN A 68 9.02 -7.63 -6.31
N LEU A 69 8.30 -6.52 -6.13
CA LEU A 69 8.64 -5.50 -5.14
C LEU A 69 7.74 -5.58 -3.90
N GLU A 70 8.30 -5.19 -2.77
CA GLU A 70 7.56 -4.98 -1.54
C GLU A 70 7.05 -3.53 -1.50
N LEU A 71 5.74 -3.36 -1.34
CA LEU A 71 5.13 -2.04 -1.13
C LEU A 71 4.97 -1.81 0.37
N VAL A 72 5.68 -0.83 0.91
CA VAL A 72 5.73 -0.55 2.35
C VAL A 72 5.08 0.80 2.61
N GLY A 73 4.09 0.86 3.48
CA GLY A 73 3.50 2.12 3.89
C GLY A 73 2.44 1.98 4.97
N PRO A 74 2.11 3.06 5.68
CA PRO A 74 1.05 3.05 6.67
C PRO A 74 -0.31 2.77 6.02
N THR A 75 -1.05 1.80 6.56
CA THR A 75 -2.42 1.53 6.13
C THR A 75 -3.36 2.66 6.55
N ARG A 76 -4.37 2.96 5.72
CA ARG A 76 -5.42 3.93 6.06
C ARG A 76 -6.13 3.51 7.35
N LYS A 77 -6.29 4.46 8.28
CA LYS A 77 -7.13 4.25 9.47
C LYS A 77 -8.59 4.10 9.01
N ASN A 78 -9.31 3.16 9.62
CA ASN A 78 -10.72 2.93 9.33
C ASN A 78 -11.57 4.11 9.84
N SER A 79 -11.77 5.12 8.99
CA SER A 79 -12.48 6.36 9.34
C SER A 79 -13.96 6.34 8.98
N HIS A 80 -14.51 5.18 8.60
CA HIS A 80 -15.93 5.02 8.33
C HIS A 80 -16.76 5.07 9.61
N TRP A 81 -17.93 5.72 9.55
CA TRP A 81 -18.85 5.85 10.69
C TRP A 81 -19.30 4.49 11.27
N GLN A 82 -19.23 3.40 10.49
CA GLN A 82 -19.50 2.04 10.93
C GLN A 82 -18.43 1.52 11.93
N ALA A 83 -17.17 1.93 11.78
CA ALA A 83 -16.10 1.62 12.72
C ALA A 83 -16.29 2.36 14.06
N THR A 84 -16.98 3.50 14.05
CA THR A 84 -17.21 4.34 15.24
C THR A 84 -18.41 3.87 16.08
N GLN A 85 -19.28 3.01 15.55
CA GLN A 85 -20.47 2.53 16.26
C GLN A 85 -20.29 1.15 16.91
N HIS A 86 -19.13 0.49 16.78
CA HIS A 86 -18.88 -0.88 17.31
C HIS A 86 -19.95 -1.92 16.91
N THR A 87 -20.71 -1.68 15.85
CA THR A 87 -21.81 -2.53 15.36
C THR A 87 -21.53 -3.13 13.98
N GLY A 88 -20.35 -2.89 13.40
CA GLY A 88 -19.94 -3.33 12.07
C GLY A 88 -18.71 -4.23 12.04
N PHE A 89 -18.33 -4.67 10.84
CA PHE A 89 -17.07 -5.40 10.62
C PHE A 89 -15.90 -4.41 10.72
N ASP A 90 -15.14 -4.48 11.81
CA ASP A 90 -13.91 -3.67 12.01
C ASP A 90 -12.67 -4.56 12.02
N VAL A 91 -11.53 -4.05 11.55
CA VAL A 91 -10.27 -4.81 11.43
C VAL A 91 -9.80 -5.37 12.78
N ASP A 92 -10.09 -4.66 13.87
CA ASP A 92 -9.74 -5.04 15.25
C ASP A 92 -10.38 -6.37 15.71
N HIS A 93 -11.41 -6.83 15.01
CA HIS A 93 -12.10 -8.08 15.31
C HIS A 93 -11.60 -9.28 14.48
N PHE A 94 -10.63 -9.08 13.59
CA PHE A 94 -9.97 -10.16 12.88
C PHE A 94 -8.68 -10.59 13.59
N LEU A 95 -8.59 -11.87 13.94
CA LEU A 95 -7.33 -12.52 14.28
C LEU A 95 -6.67 -13.03 13.01
N ILE A 96 -5.45 -12.57 12.72
CA ILE A 96 -4.65 -13.03 11.58
C ILE A 96 -3.62 -14.04 12.07
N ASP A 97 -3.78 -15.29 11.63
CA ASP A 97 -2.77 -16.34 11.73
C ASP A 97 -1.88 -16.26 10.49
N TRP A 98 -0.71 -15.64 10.64
CA TRP A 98 0.25 -15.45 9.56
C TRP A 98 0.90 -16.75 9.08
N GLU A 99 1.09 -17.73 9.97
CA GLU A 99 1.69 -19.03 9.61
C GLU A 99 0.75 -19.85 8.73
N ARG A 100 -0.55 -19.84 9.06
CA ARG A 100 -1.58 -20.55 8.28
C ARG A 100 -2.19 -19.71 7.17
N GLN A 101 -1.81 -18.44 7.07
CA GLN A 101 -2.38 -17.45 6.15
C GLN A 101 -3.92 -17.37 6.27
N GLN A 102 -4.43 -17.34 7.50
CA GLN A 102 -5.87 -17.34 7.80
C GLN A 102 -6.27 -16.10 8.58
N ALA A 103 -7.39 -15.48 8.20
CA ALA A 103 -8.02 -14.42 8.97
C ALA A 103 -9.34 -14.95 9.55
N THR A 104 -9.49 -14.88 10.88
CA THR A 104 -10.68 -15.36 11.60
C THR A 104 -11.40 -14.21 12.25
N TRP A 105 -12.69 -14.06 11.95
CA TRP A 105 -13.57 -13.08 12.59
C TRP A 105 -13.97 -13.54 13.99
N THR A 106 -13.66 -12.75 15.02
CA THR A 106 -13.89 -13.13 16.42
C THR A 106 -15.24 -12.69 16.98
N ALA A 107 -15.87 -11.65 16.44
CA ALA A 107 -17.14 -11.13 16.96
C ALA A 107 -18.38 -11.94 16.54
N GLY A 108 -18.21 -13.04 15.81
CA GLY A 108 -19.29 -13.95 15.38
C GLY A 108 -19.79 -14.92 16.46
N SER A 109 -19.42 -14.74 17.72
CA SER A 109 -19.71 -15.69 18.82
C SER A 109 -20.77 -15.20 19.81
N HIS A 110 -21.63 -14.24 19.44
CA HIS A 110 -22.85 -13.94 20.20
C HIS A 110 -24.02 -14.73 19.61
N LYS A 111 -24.38 -15.79 20.32
CA LYS A 111 -25.57 -16.61 20.12
C LYS A 111 -26.80 -15.93 20.72
#